data_AF-A0A950FI58-F1
#
_entry.id   AF-A0A950FI58-F1
#
_cell.length_a   1.000
_cell.length_b   1.000
_cell.length_c   1.000
_cell.angle_alpha   90.00
_cell.angle_beta   90.00
_cell.angle_gamma   90.00
#
_symmetry.space_group_name_H-M   'P 1'
#
loop_
_entity.id
_entity.type
_entity.pdbx_description
1 polymer ?
#
loop_
_entity_poly.entity_id
_entity_poly.type
_entity_poly.pdbx_seq_one_letter_code
_entity_poly.pdbx_strand_id
1 'polypeptide(L)'
;MTGEERKRRGAKSAMIAERLVRIQLRAMGCERFDLGIKRNGGGMLLRKGQNAIEIEEAVKWLRHENAKGAHIYVRPAGLHALNLIDDLSVAAIERMKAEGFEPAVAVETSPDNFQAWLNHGQVLDTAASTRAAKALAERFGGRSVKRGLEAFRAAGRIHQSEA
;
A
#
# COMPACT_ATOMS: atom_id res chain seq x y z
N MET A 1 30.06 -10.15 -6.68
CA MET A 1 28.75 -10.81 -6.89
C MET A 1 28.66 -11.24 -8.34
N THR A 2 28.49 -12.53 -8.60
CA THR A 2 28.46 -13.12 -9.95
C THR A 2 27.11 -12.89 -10.65
N GLY A 3 27.06 -13.09 -11.97
CA GLY A 3 25.82 -12.95 -12.74
C GLY A 3 24.71 -13.91 -12.30
N GLU A 4 25.08 -15.09 -11.82
CA GLU A 4 24.15 -16.11 -11.34
C GLU A 4 23.56 -15.75 -9.96
N GLU A 5 24.38 -15.20 -9.06
CA GLU A 5 23.92 -14.67 -7.77
C GLU A 5 22.92 -13.52 -7.95
N ARG A 6 23.18 -12.61 -8.90
CA ARG A 6 22.27 -11.50 -9.23
C ARG A 6 20.92 -12.02 -9.75
N LYS A 7 20.92 -13.06 -10.59
CA LYS A 7 19.72 -13.69 -11.12
C LYS A 7 18.91 -14.37 -10.00
N ARG A 8 19.56 -15.14 -9.13
CA ARG A 8 18.92 -15.79 -7.97
C ARG A 8 18.31 -14.76 -7.01
N ARG A 9 19.03 -13.68 -6.70
CA ARG A 9 18.53 -12.58 -5.87
C ARG A 9 17.31 -11.89 -6.48
N GLY A 10 17.35 -11.62 -7.78
CA GLY A 10 16.24 -11.01 -8.52
C GLY A 10 14.97 -11.87 -8.51
N ALA A 11 15.12 -13.19 -8.67
CA ALA A 11 14.03 -14.16 -8.61
C ALA A 11 13.43 -14.26 -7.19
N LYS A 12 14.27 -14.34 -6.15
CA LYS A 12 13.81 -14.35 -4.75
C LYS A 12 13.03 -13.09 -4.40
N SER A 13 13.52 -11.92 -4.81
CA SER A 13 12.81 -10.64 -4.63
C SER A 13 11.46 -10.61 -5.37
N ALA A 14 11.34 -11.26 -6.53
CA ALA A 14 10.08 -11.35 -7.28
C ALA A 14 9.01 -12.09 -6.48
N MET A 15 9.37 -13.27 -6.01
CA MET A 15 8.48 -14.14 -5.24
C MET A 15 8.02 -13.47 -3.94
N ILE A 16 8.90 -12.74 -3.25
CA ILE A 16 8.54 -11.97 -2.06
C ILE A 16 7.53 -10.88 -2.42
N ALA A 17 7.79 -10.12 -3.49
CA ALA A 17 6.89 -9.06 -3.92
C ALA A 17 5.50 -9.60 -4.26
N GLU A 18 5.42 -10.65 -5.10
CA GLU A 18 4.16 -11.30 -5.47
C GLU A 18 3.38 -11.79 -4.24
N ARG A 19 4.06 -12.42 -3.28
CA ARG A 19 3.44 -12.85 -2.03
C ARG A 19 2.90 -11.69 -1.21
N LEU A 20 3.65 -10.59 -1.10
CA LEU A 20 3.21 -9.41 -0.35
C LEU A 20 2.01 -8.72 -1.03
N VAL A 21 1.98 -8.65 -2.37
CA VAL A 21 0.81 -8.17 -3.14
C VAL A 21 -0.41 -8.98 -2.75
N ARG A 22 -0.31 -10.31 -2.85
CA ARG A 22 -1.43 -11.21 -2.57
C ARG A 22 -1.93 -11.06 -1.13
N ILE A 23 -1.02 -11.01 -0.15
CA ILE A 23 -1.38 -10.83 1.26
C ILE A 23 -2.12 -9.50 1.47
N GLN A 24 -1.59 -8.41 0.92
CA GLN A 24 -2.21 -7.08 1.03
C GLN A 24 -3.61 -7.05 0.42
N LEU A 25 -3.77 -7.50 -0.84
CA LEU A 25 -5.06 -7.47 -1.54
C LEU A 25 -6.11 -8.31 -0.82
N ARG A 26 -5.72 -9.49 -0.31
CA ARG A 26 -6.61 -10.35 0.49
C ARG A 26 -7.02 -9.70 1.79
N ALA A 27 -6.07 -9.09 2.51
CA ALA A 27 -6.34 -8.43 3.78
C ALA A 27 -7.20 -7.18 3.63
N MET A 28 -7.10 -6.46 2.49
CA MET A 28 -8.01 -5.37 2.15
C MET A 28 -9.44 -5.87 1.84
N GLY A 29 -9.63 -7.14 1.47
CA GLY A 29 -10.96 -7.75 1.33
C GLY A 29 -11.86 -7.11 0.25
N CYS A 30 -11.26 -6.43 -0.74
CA CYS A 30 -12.01 -5.76 -1.82
C CYS A 30 -11.97 -6.57 -3.11
N GLU A 31 -13.06 -6.53 -3.89
CA GLU A 31 -13.14 -7.24 -5.17
C GLU A 31 -12.33 -6.56 -6.28
N ARG A 32 -12.30 -5.22 -6.26
CA ARG A 32 -11.70 -4.40 -7.30
C ARG A 32 -10.87 -3.27 -6.71
N PHE A 33 -9.82 -2.91 -7.43
CA PHE A 33 -8.83 -1.93 -7.03
C PHE A 33 -8.49 -0.98 -8.18
N ASP A 34 -8.18 0.26 -7.83
CA ASP A 34 -7.52 1.19 -8.74
C ASP A 34 -6.01 1.09 -8.51
N LEU A 35 -5.26 0.87 -9.59
CA LEU A 35 -3.80 0.78 -9.61
C LEU A 35 -3.20 2.02 -10.27
N GLY A 36 -2.40 2.77 -9.52
CA GLY A 36 -1.72 3.99 -9.98
C GLY A 36 -0.22 3.78 -10.16
N ILE A 37 0.35 4.30 -11.24
CA ILE A 37 1.79 4.28 -11.54
C ILE A 37 2.23 5.71 -11.84
N LYS A 38 2.95 6.33 -10.90
CA LYS A 38 3.52 7.69 -11.03
C LYS A 38 4.98 7.60 -11.44
N ARG A 39 5.28 7.96 -12.69
CA ARG A 39 6.66 8.00 -13.20
C ARG A 39 7.34 9.32 -12.83
N ASN A 40 8.65 9.29 -12.66
CA ASN A 40 9.44 10.50 -12.43
C ASN A 40 9.26 11.49 -13.59
N GLY A 41 8.92 12.74 -13.27
CA GLY A 41 8.69 13.80 -14.26
C GLY A 41 7.49 13.58 -15.20
N GLY A 42 6.68 12.53 -14.98
CA GLY A 42 5.54 12.17 -15.83
C GLY A 42 4.20 12.21 -15.10
N GLY A 43 3.12 12.05 -15.87
CA GLY A 43 1.77 11.91 -15.34
C GLY A 43 1.53 10.57 -14.62
N MET A 44 0.39 10.47 -13.94
CA MET A 44 -0.11 9.23 -13.33
C MET A 44 -0.77 8.35 -14.40
N LEU A 45 -0.28 7.12 -14.58
CA LEU A 45 -1.04 6.08 -15.28
C LEU A 45 -2.00 5.41 -14.29
N LEU A 46 -3.29 5.39 -14.61
CA LEU A 46 -4.34 4.84 -13.74
C LEU A 46 -5.06 3.68 -14.44
N ARG A 47 -4.96 2.48 -13.86
CA ARG A 47 -5.72 1.28 -14.26
C ARG A 47 -6.84 1.07 -13.24
N LYS A 48 -8.08 1.39 -13.62
CA LYS A 48 -9.25 1.35 -12.72
C LYS A 48 -9.89 -0.04 -12.66
N GLY A 49 -10.51 -0.35 -11.53
CA GLY A 49 -11.42 -1.50 -11.38
C GLY A 49 -10.78 -2.88 -11.61
N GLN A 50 -9.47 -3.00 -11.41
CA GLN A 50 -8.72 -4.25 -11.59
C GLN A 50 -9.04 -5.23 -10.45
N ASN A 51 -9.22 -6.51 -10.77
CA ASN A 51 -9.33 -7.56 -9.76
C ASN A 51 -7.94 -7.98 -9.24
N ALA A 52 -7.90 -8.83 -8.20
CA ALA A 52 -6.64 -9.25 -7.60
C ALA A 52 -5.74 -10.05 -8.55
N ILE A 53 -6.31 -10.88 -9.42
CA ILE A 53 -5.56 -11.69 -10.39
C ILE A 53 -4.86 -10.78 -11.41
N GLU A 54 -5.58 -9.79 -11.96
CA GLU A 54 -5.03 -8.83 -12.93
C GLU A 54 -3.88 -8.00 -12.33
N ILE A 55 -3.93 -7.71 -11.02
CA ILE A 55 -2.84 -7.02 -10.32
C ILE A 55 -1.66 -7.97 -10.08
N GLU A 56 -1.93 -9.21 -9.66
CA GLU A 56 -0.90 -10.24 -9.45
C GLU A 56 -0.11 -10.53 -10.75
N GLU A 57 -0.79 -10.64 -11.89
CA GLU A 57 -0.18 -10.81 -13.22
C GLU A 57 0.67 -9.60 -13.63
N ALA A 58 0.31 -8.39 -13.17
CA ALA A 58 1.03 -7.17 -13.46
C ALA A 58 2.30 -6.98 -12.61
N VAL A 59 2.53 -7.77 -11.55
CA VAL A 59 3.61 -7.55 -10.57
C VAL A 59 4.99 -7.47 -11.22
N LYS A 60 5.28 -8.33 -12.20
CA LYS A 60 6.56 -8.31 -12.92
C LYS A 60 6.78 -6.97 -13.63
N TRP A 61 5.75 -6.45 -14.30
CA TRP A 61 5.79 -5.14 -14.96
C TRP A 61 5.87 -4.00 -13.94
N LEU A 62 5.10 -4.05 -12.86
CA LEU A 62 5.14 -3.03 -11.80
C LEU A 62 6.52 -2.92 -11.14
N ARG A 63 7.20 -4.05 -10.92
CA ARG A 63 8.58 -4.06 -10.43
C ARG A 63 9.55 -3.43 -11.41
N HIS A 64 9.37 -3.68 -12.71
CA HIS A 64 10.17 -3.05 -13.76
C HIS A 64 9.98 -1.53 -13.78
N GLU A 65 8.74 -1.06 -13.67
CA GLU A 65 8.46 0.37 -13.58
C GLU A 65 9.03 0.99 -12.29
N ASN A 66 8.93 0.27 -11.16
CA ASN A 66 9.51 0.71 -9.89
C ASN A 66 11.05 0.80 -9.95
N ALA A 67 11.71 -0.14 -10.64
CA ALA A 67 13.16 -0.10 -10.86
C ALA A 67 13.61 1.11 -11.70
N LYS A 68 12.71 1.70 -12.51
CA LYS A 68 12.94 2.97 -13.22
C LYS A 68 12.61 4.21 -12.38
N GLY A 69 12.27 4.03 -11.11
CA GLY A 69 11.90 5.10 -10.18
C GLY A 69 10.41 5.42 -10.14
N ALA A 70 9.53 4.63 -10.76
CA ALA A 70 8.10 4.86 -10.62
C ALA A 70 7.59 4.49 -9.22
N HIS A 71 6.63 5.27 -8.72
CA HIS A 71 5.87 4.94 -7.53
C HIS A 71 4.59 4.21 -7.92
N ILE A 72 4.33 3.09 -7.27
CA ILE A 72 3.18 2.24 -7.53
C ILE A 72 2.19 2.43 -6.38
N TYR A 73 0.90 2.49 -6.67
CA TYR A 73 -0.18 2.79 -5.71
C TYR A 73 -1.34 1.83 -5.93
N VAL A 74 -2.00 1.43 -4.85
CA VAL A 74 -3.22 0.61 -4.91
C VAL A 74 -4.24 1.13 -3.91
N ARG A 75 -5.50 1.17 -4.30
CA ARG A 75 -6.63 1.47 -3.42
C ARG A 75 -7.85 0.67 -3.85
N PRO A 76 -8.85 0.45 -2.98
CA PRO A 76 -10.11 -0.12 -3.44
C PRO A 76 -10.78 0.77 -4.49
N ALA A 77 -11.49 0.14 -5.43
CA ALA A 77 -12.29 0.85 -6.42
C ALA A 77 -13.69 1.15 -5.85
N GLY A 78 -14.26 2.30 -6.21
CA GLY A 78 -15.63 2.66 -5.81
C GLY A 78 -15.79 3.02 -4.33
N LEU A 79 -17.00 2.81 -3.79
CA LEU A 79 -17.27 2.95 -2.35
C LEU A 79 -16.82 1.68 -1.63
N HIS A 80 -16.23 1.84 -0.44
CA HIS A 80 -15.64 0.75 0.33
C HIS A 80 -15.69 1.05 1.84
N ALA A 81 -15.41 0.02 2.64
CA ALA A 81 -15.38 0.09 4.10
C ALA A 81 -13.98 0.38 4.68
N LEU A 82 -13.04 0.84 3.85
CA LEU A 82 -11.65 1.08 4.23
C LEU A 82 -11.30 2.57 4.27
N ASN A 83 -10.48 2.97 5.25
CA ASN A 83 -9.76 4.25 5.22
C ASN A 83 -8.24 4.01 5.37
N LEU A 84 -7.44 4.77 4.61
CA LEU A 84 -5.99 4.81 4.77
C LEU A 84 -5.64 5.94 5.75
N ILE A 85 -4.83 5.61 6.74
CA ILE A 85 -4.21 6.55 7.68
C ILE A 85 -2.71 6.46 7.42
N ASP A 86 -2.10 7.59 7.09
CA ASP A 86 -0.65 7.69 6.84
C ASP A 86 0.07 8.29 8.06
N ASP A 87 1.39 8.26 8.04
CA ASP A 87 2.26 8.94 8.99
C ASP A 87 2.11 8.45 10.44
N LEU A 88 1.88 7.14 10.58
CA LEU A 88 1.73 6.49 11.88
C LEU A 88 3.07 6.02 12.41
N SER A 89 3.27 6.17 13.73
CA SER A 89 4.36 5.50 14.45
C SER A 89 3.97 4.06 14.81
N VAL A 90 4.96 3.23 15.18
CA VAL A 90 4.68 1.88 15.72
C VAL A 90 3.77 1.94 16.96
N ALA A 91 3.97 2.91 17.85
CA ALA A 91 3.14 3.11 19.03
C ALA A 91 1.69 3.48 18.66
N ALA A 92 1.48 4.23 17.58
CA ALA A 92 0.14 4.51 17.07
C ALA A 92 -0.54 3.23 16.56
N ILE A 93 0.19 2.36 15.84
CA ILE A 93 -0.32 1.05 15.42
C ILE A 93 -0.70 0.19 16.62
N GLU A 94 0.15 0.09 17.64
CA GLU A 94 -0.15 -0.68 18.86
C GLU A 94 -1.39 -0.15 19.59
N ARG A 95 -1.52 1.18 19.70
CA ARG A 95 -2.71 1.82 20.26
C ARG A 95 -3.97 1.52 19.45
N MET A 96 -3.90 1.55 18.12
CA MET A 96 -5.03 1.17 17.27
C MET A 96 -5.53 -0.23 17.63
N LYS A 97 -4.63 -1.21 17.77
CA LYS A 97 -4.99 -2.59 18.15
C LYS A 97 -5.60 -2.66 19.55
N ALA A 98 -4.97 -2.02 20.53
CA ALA A 98 -5.44 -2.01 21.91
C ALA A 98 -6.84 -1.37 22.07
N GLU A 99 -7.16 -0.37 21.25
CA GLU A 99 -8.47 0.29 21.24
C GLU A 99 -9.52 -0.40 20.35
N GLY A 100 -9.20 -1.55 19.74
CA GLY A 100 -10.12 -2.34 18.90
C GLY A 100 -10.18 -1.91 17.42
N PHE A 101 -9.25 -1.08 16.97
CA PHE A 101 -9.11 -0.60 15.59
C PHE A 101 -7.98 -1.36 14.87
N GLU A 102 -8.00 -2.69 14.90
CA GLU A 102 -6.98 -3.52 14.24
C GLU A 102 -6.87 -3.16 12.74
N PRO A 103 -5.70 -2.72 12.24
CA PRO A 103 -5.50 -2.47 10.82
C PRO A 103 -5.70 -3.74 9.99
N ALA A 104 -6.45 -3.64 8.89
CA ALA A 104 -6.49 -4.70 7.88
C ALA A 104 -5.11 -4.89 7.23
N VAL A 105 -4.39 -3.80 7.00
CA VAL A 105 -3.01 -3.82 6.49
C VAL A 105 -2.22 -2.72 7.19
N ALA A 106 -1.02 -3.03 7.67
CA ALA A 106 -0.03 -2.03 8.07
C ALA A 106 1.25 -2.23 7.24
N VAL A 107 1.80 -1.15 6.69
CA VAL A 107 3.01 -1.17 5.87
C VAL A 107 3.96 -0.09 6.37
N GLU A 108 5.20 -0.47 6.66
CA GLU A 108 6.27 0.49 6.88
C GLU A 108 6.65 1.14 5.54
N THR A 109 6.45 2.45 5.43
CA THR A 109 6.76 3.19 4.22
C THR A 109 8.23 3.63 4.25
N SER A 110 8.73 4.13 5.37
CA SER A 110 10.14 4.43 5.67
C SER A 110 10.44 4.02 7.11
N PRO A 111 11.73 3.93 7.52
CA PRO A 111 12.08 3.60 8.90
C PRO A 111 11.22 4.37 9.90
N ASP A 112 10.54 3.64 10.78
CA ASP A 112 9.65 4.16 11.83
C ASP A 112 8.40 4.91 11.35
N ASN A 113 8.07 4.86 10.06
CA ASN A 113 6.89 5.50 9.48
C ASN A 113 5.99 4.46 8.80
N PHE A 114 4.73 4.42 9.23
CA PHE A 114 3.76 3.40 8.82
C PHE A 114 2.53 4.03 8.18
N GLN A 115 1.96 3.31 7.22
CA GLN A 115 0.61 3.55 6.71
C GLN A 115 -0.26 2.35 7.09
N ALA A 116 -1.53 2.61 7.42
CA ALA A 116 -2.49 1.58 7.81
C ALA A 116 -3.81 1.71 7.05
N TRP A 117 -4.24 0.61 6.45
CA TRP A 117 -5.62 0.45 5.99
C TRP A 117 -6.47 -0.08 7.14
N LEU A 118 -7.45 0.70 7.58
CA LEU A 118 -8.41 0.29 8.58
C LEU A 118 -9.76 -0.03 7.93
N ASN A 119 -10.31 -1.21 8.25
CA ASN A 119 -11.66 -1.59 7.86
C ASN A 119 -12.64 -1.21 8.97
N HIS A 120 -13.56 -0.28 8.69
CA HIS A 120 -14.59 0.17 9.62
C HIS A 120 -15.92 -0.58 9.47
N GLY A 121 -15.96 -1.67 8.69
CA GLY A 121 -17.06 -2.64 8.64
C GLY A 121 -18.30 -2.22 7.84
N GLN A 122 -18.41 -0.94 7.48
CA GLN A 122 -19.56 -0.40 6.74
C GLN A 122 -19.09 0.34 5.48
N VAL A 123 -19.75 0.12 4.34
CA VAL A 123 -19.53 0.96 3.15
C VAL A 123 -20.16 2.32 3.38
N LEU A 124 -19.32 3.36 3.43
CA LEU A 124 -19.73 4.75 3.66
C LEU A 124 -19.82 5.51 2.34
N ASP A 125 -20.71 6.50 2.26
CA ASP A 125 -20.67 7.48 1.18
C ASP A 125 -19.37 8.31 1.22
N THR A 126 -19.10 9.08 0.17
CA THR A 126 -17.85 9.84 0.06
C THR A 126 -17.66 10.86 1.21
N ALA A 127 -18.73 11.52 1.65
CA ALA A 127 -18.64 12.54 2.69
C ALA A 127 -18.41 11.90 4.07
N ALA A 128 -19.15 10.83 4.38
CA ALA A 128 -18.99 10.06 5.60
C ALA A 128 -17.61 9.38 5.67
N SER A 129 -17.15 8.75 4.58
CA SER A 129 -15.81 8.14 4.50
C SER A 129 -14.70 9.19 4.71
N THR A 130 -14.87 10.41 4.18
CA THR A 130 -13.91 11.50 4.40
C THR A 130 -13.88 11.95 5.86
N ARG A 131 -15.04 12.04 6.52
CA ARG A 131 -15.10 12.37 7.96
C ARG A 131 -14.50 11.27 8.82
N ALA A 132 -14.78 10.00 8.50
CA ALA A 132 -14.20 8.85 9.18
C ALA A 132 -12.67 8.86 9.08
N ALA A 133 -12.11 9.07 7.88
CA ALA A 133 -10.66 9.17 7.69
C ALA A 133 -10.02 10.27 8.55
N LYS A 134 -10.66 11.44 8.66
CA LYS A 134 -10.17 12.55 9.50
C LYS A 134 -10.23 12.21 10.98
N ALA A 135 -11.36 11.70 11.46
CA ALA A 135 -11.52 11.33 12.86
C ALA A 135 -10.52 10.23 13.30
N LEU A 136 -10.26 9.27 12.42
CA LEU A 136 -9.26 8.22 12.65
C LEU A 136 -7.84 8.79 12.70
N ALA A 137 -7.50 9.68 11.76
CA ALA A 137 -6.19 10.35 11.75
C ALA A 137 -5.97 11.19 13.01
N GLU A 138 -6.96 11.99 13.41
CA GLU A 138 -6.93 12.80 14.63
C GLU A 138 -6.76 11.93 15.89
N ARG A 139 -7.48 10.80 15.98
CA ARG A 139 -7.43 9.90 17.13
C ARG A 139 -6.09 9.20 17.32
N PHE A 140 -5.44 8.83 16.22
CA PHE A 140 -4.19 8.05 16.25
C PHE A 140 -2.94 8.87 15.91
N GLY A 141 -3.08 10.18 15.68
CA GLY A 141 -1.96 11.09 15.41
C GLY A 141 -1.34 10.93 14.03
N GLY A 142 -2.11 10.42 13.07
CA GLY A 142 -1.67 10.25 11.67
C GLY A 142 -2.21 11.36 10.75
N ARG A 143 -2.01 11.17 9.44
CA ARG A 143 -2.57 12.01 8.39
C ARG A 143 -3.68 11.28 7.64
N SER A 144 -4.84 11.92 7.53
CA SER A 144 -5.90 11.43 6.65
C SER A 144 -5.51 11.74 5.21
N VAL A 145 -5.49 10.73 4.34
CA VAL A 145 -5.26 10.96 2.91
C VAL A 145 -6.58 11.20 2.18
N LYS A 146 -6.66 12.28 1.39
CA LYS A 146 -7.76 12.43 0.42
C LYS A 146 -7.52 11.45 -0.71
N ARG A 147 -8.53 10.63 -1.05
CA ARG A 147 -8.55 9.75 -2.24
C ARG A 147 -7.16 9.18 -2.61
N GLY A 148 -6.60 8.40 -1.68
CA GLY A 148 -5.54 7.40 -1.84
C GLY A 148 -4.49 7.64 -2.92
N LEU A 149 -3.34 8.16 -2.53
CA LEU A 149 -2.14 8.21 -3.38
C LEU A 149 -0.89 7.76 -2.62
N GLU A 150 -0.99 6.69 -1.81
CA GLU A 150 0.13 6.10 -1.05
C GLU A 150 0.11 4.56 -1.11
N ALA A 151 1.27 3.93 -0.89
CA ALA A 151 1.98 3.20 -1.95
C ALA A 151 2.00 1.67 -1.83
N PHE A 152 2.15 1.02 -2.98
CA PHE A 152 2.70 -0.32 -3.10
C PHE A 152 4.22 -0.25 -2.86
N ARG A 153 4.67 -0.43 -1.62
CA ARG A 153 6.08 -0.73 -1.32
C ARG A 153 6.16 -2.20 -0.93
N ALA A 154 6.27 -3.08 -1.92
CA ALA A 154 6.78 -4.42 -1.66
C ALA A 154 8.16 -4.27 -1.02
N ALA A 155 8.39 -4.97 0.09
CA ALA A 155 9.66 -5.07 0.78
C ALA A 155 10.84 -5.07 -0.22
N GLY A 156 11.58 -3.96 -0.27
CA GLY A 156 12.45 -3.70 -1.41
C GLY A 156 13.20 -2.38 -1.45
N ARG A 157 13.02 -1.46 -0.48
CA ARG A 157 14.14 -0.61 -0.07
C ARG A 157 15.10 -1.49 0.73
N ILE A 158 15.84 -2.35 0.03
CA ILE A 158 17.15 -2.73 0.53
C ILE A 158 17.90 -1.41 0.64
N HIS A 159 18.20 -1.02 1.87
CA HIS A 159 19.28 -0.11 2.24
C HIS A 159 20.23 0.15 1.06
N GLN A 160 20.26 1.38 0.55
CA GLN A 160 21.58 1.98 0.41
C GLN A 160 21.90 2.49 1.81
N SER A 161 22.62 1.68 2.56
CA SER A 161 23.46 2.21 3.62
C SER A 161 24.48 3.10 2.89
N GLU A 162 24.47 4.38 3.23
CA GLU A 162 25.68 5.18 3.09
C GLU A 162 26.79 4.45 3.87
N ALA A 163 27.81 4.02 3.14
CA ALA A 163 29.18 3.83 3.57
C ALA A 163 30.05 3.97 2.32
#